data_AF-A0A3D5M6G7-F1
#
_entry.id   AF-A0A3D5M6G7-F1
#
_cell.length_a   1.000
_cell.length_b   1.000
_cell.length_c   1.000
_cell.angle_alpha   90.00
_cell.angle_beta   90.00
_cell.angle_gamma   90.00
#
_symmetry.space_group_name_H-M   'P 1'
#
loop_
_entity.id
_entity.type
_entity.pdbx_description
1 polymer ?
#
loop_
_entity_poly.entity_id
_entity_poly.type
_entity_poly.pdbx_seq_one_letter_code
_entity_poly.pdbx_strand_id
1 'polypeptide(L)' 'SLTVVDSDPHHFSVALIPHTLEVTAFGQRKVGDLLNLEMDHFGRWVETLLKERDGS' A
#
# COMPACT_ATOMS: atom_id res chain seq x y z
N SER A 1 -2.37 8.36 -2.86
CA SER A 1 -2.73 7.61 -1.64
C SER A 1 -3.94 6.77 -1.94
N LEU A 2 -3.98 5.53 -1.46
CA LEU A 2 -5.07 4.57 -1.65
C LEU A 2 -5.32 3.85 -0.32
N THR A 3 -6.56 3.43 -0.09
CA THR A 3 -6.94 2.70 1.12
C THR A 3 -6.88 1.19 0.86
N VAL A 4 -6.12 0.49 1.71
CA VAL A 4 -6.10 -0.98 1.74
C VAL A 4 -7.39 -1.47 2.38
N VAL A 5 -8.08 -2.39 1.71
CA VAL A 5 -9.35 -2.97 2.18
C VAL A 5 -9.20 -4.42 2.63
N ASP A 6 -8.13 -5.09 2.21
CA ASP A 6 -7.78 -6.44 2.63
C ASP A 6 -6.27 -6.66 2.49
N SER A 7 -5.70 -7.51 3.34
CA SER A 7 -4.26 -7.76 3.37
C SER A 7 -3.92 -9.16 3.86
N ASP A 8 -3.02 -9.80 3.12
CA ASP A 8 -2.45 -11.11 3.37
C ASP A 8 -0.90 -11.03 3.36
N PRO A 9 -0.18 -12.08 3.77
CA PRO A 9 1.29 -12.04 3.87
C PRO A 9 2.04 -11.68 2.59
N HIS A 10 1.44 -11.92 1.42
CA HIS A 10 2.09 -11.72 0.11
C HIS A 10 1.28 -10.86 -0.87
N HIS A 11 0.09 -10.40 -0.49
CA HIS A 11 -0.73 -9.56 -1.34
C HIS A 11 -1.65 -8.67 -0.52
N PHE A 12 -2.13 -7.58 -1.13
CA PHE A 12 -3.12 -6.71 -0.53
C PHE A 12 -4.07 -6.20 -1.60
N SER A 13 -5.27 -5.83 -1.19
CA SER A 13 -6.31 -5.29 -2.06
C SER A 13 -6.60 -3.83 -1.72
N VAL A 14 -6.85 -3.04 -2.75
CA VAL A 14 -7.27 -1.63 -2.63
C VAL A 14 -8.58 -1.43 -3.39
N ALA A 15 -9.42 -0.52 -2.89
CA ALA A 15 -10.58 -0.06 -3.62
C ALA A 15 -10.22 1.16 -4.48
N LEU A 16 -10.55 1.11 -5.77
CA LEU A 16 -10.39 2.23 -6.71
C LEU A 16 -11.76 2.72 -7.16
N ILE A 17 -12.02 4.01 -6.96
CA ILE A 17 -13.21 4.67 -7.48
C ILE A 17 -12.98 5.10 -8.94
N PRO A 18 -14.06 5.30 -9.75
CA PRO A 18 -13.94 5.65 -11.16
C PRO A 18 -13.03 6.85 -11.43
N HIS A 19 -13.19 7.94 -10.67
CA HIS A 19 -12.37 9.13 -10.84
C HIS A 19 -10.86 8.84 -10.71
N THR A 20 -10.45 8.00 -9.76
CA THR A 20 -9.03 7.63 -9.59
C THR A 20 -8.52 6.82 -10.77
N LEU A 21 -9.34 5.93 -11.33
CA LEU A 21 -8.98 5.19 -12.54
C LEU A 21 -8.82 6.11 -13.76
N GLU A 22 -9.66 7.14 -13.87
CA GLU A 22 -9.65 8.11 -14.97
C GLU A 22 -8.44 9.06 -14.93
N VAL A 23 -8.04 9.52 -13.75
CA VAL A 23 -7.01 10.57 -13.59
C VAL A 23 -5.62 10.03 -13.23
N THR A 24 -5.44 8.72 -13.14
CA THR A 24 -4.15 8.11 -12.81
C THR A 24 -3.77 7.02 -13.81
N ALA A 25 -2.51 6.60 -13.78
CA ALA A 25 -2.04 5.50 -14.62
C ALA A 25 -2.74 4.15 -14.33
N PHE A 26 -3.41 4.01 -13.17
CA PHE A 26 -4.06 2.76 -12.77
C PHE A 26 -5.14 2.29 -13.76
N GLY A 27 -5.85 3.19 -14.44
CA GLY A 27 -6.87 2.81 -15.42
C GLY A 27 -6.34 2.06 -16.65
N GLN A 28 -5.02 2.09 -16.88
CA GLN A 28 -4.37 1.43 -18.03
C GLN A 28 -3.51 0.23 -17.62
N ARG A 29 -3.37 -0.03 -16.31
CA ARG A 29 -2.53 -1.12 -15.80
C ARG A 29 -3.18 -2.47 -16.02
N LYS A 30 -2.34 -3.48 -16.22
CA LYS A 30 -2.74 -4.87 -16.42
C LYS A 30 -2.09 -5.77 -15.37
N VAL A 31 -2.67 -6.96 -15.20
CA VAL A 31 -2.08 -8.00 -14.36
C VAL A 31 -0.65 -8.28 -14.82
N GLY A 32 0.30 -8.24 -13.87
CA GLY A 32 1.73 -8.42 -14.13
C GLY A 32 2.51 -7.10 -14.26
N ASP A 33 1.84 -5.95 -14.38
CA ASP A 33 2.52 -4.66 -14.37
C ASP A 33 3.15 -4.38 -13.00
N LEU A 34 4.40 -3.91 -13.02
CA LEU A 34 5.07 -3.43 -11.83
C LEU A 34 4.53 -2.06 -11.41
N LEU A 35 4.42 -1.87 -10.10
CA LEU A 35 3.98 -0.64 -9.47
C LEU A 35 5.00 -0.19 -8.43
N ASN A 36 5.14 1.13 -8.31
CA ASN A 36 5.91 1.69 -7.21
C ASN A 36 5.05 1.68 -5.95
N LEU A 37 5.57 1.07 -4.89
CA LEU A 37 4.94 1.03 -3.58
C LEU A 37 5.74 1.91 -2.62
N GLU A 38 5.05 2.83 -1.95
CA GLU A 38 5.63 3.68 -0.91
C GLU A 38 4.88 3.43 0.40
N MET A 39 5.64 3.15 1.46
CA MET A 39 5.08 3.01 2.80
C MET A 39 4.79 4.38 3.40
N ASP A 40 3.70 4.50 4.16
CA ASP A 40 3.43 5.68 4.98
C ASP A 40 4.56 5.90 6.00
N HIS A 41 4.90 7.17 6.24
CA HIS A 41 5.71 7.59 7.38
C HIS A 41 5.24 6.97 8.68
N PHE A 42 3.93 6.98 8.97
CA PHE A 42 3.38 6.43 10.21
C PHE A 42 3.72 4.93 10.37
N GLY A 43 3.65 4.16 9.29
CA GLY A 43 4.04 2.75 9.30
C GLY A 43 5.50 2.54 9.70
N ARG A 44 6.41 3.36 9.16
CA ARG A 44 7.84 3.33 9.53
C ARG A 44 8.08 3.66 11.00
N TRP A 45 7.33 4.64 11.53
CA TRP A 45 7.39 5.00 12.94
C TRP A 45 6.94 3.84 13.84
N VAL A 46 5.80 3.20 13.52
CA VAL A 46 5.31 2.03 14.26
C VAL A 46 6.31 0.88 14.21
N GLU A 47 6.90 0.59 13.05
CA GLU A 47 7.93 -0.44 12.91
C GLU A 47 9.15 -0.15 13.80
N THR A 48 9.57 1.11 13.87
CA THR A 48 10.70 1.54 14.72
C THR A 48 10.37 1.33 16.20
N LEU A 49 9.19 1.75 16.64
CA LEU A 49 8.74 1.55 18.03
C LEU A 49 8.64 0.06 18.42
N LEU A 50 8.17 -0.79 17.50
CA LEU A 50 8.09 -2.24 17.74
C LEU A 50 9.50 -2.86 17.87
N LYS A 51 10.46 -2.44 17.03
CA LYS A 51 11.86 -2.89 17.11
C LYS A 51 12.53 -2.49 18.44
N GLU A 52 12.25 -1.30 18.93
CA GLU A 52 12.76 -0.84 20.23
C GLU A 52 12.15 -1.64 21.40
N ARG A 53 10.86 -1.98 21.31
CA ARG A 53 10.16 -2.76 22.34
C ARG A 53 10.62 -4.23 22.38
N ASP A 54 10.85 -4.84 21.22
CA ASP A 54 11.26 -6.24 21.13
C ASP A 54 12.77 -6.43 21.43
N GLY A 55 13.49 -5.33 21.72
CA GLY A 55 14.89 -5.28 22.14
C GLY A 55 15.12 -5.21 23.67
N SER A 56 14.20 -5.69 24.51
CA SER A 56 14.37 -5.85 25.96
C SER A 56 14.15 -7.27 26.46
#